data_AF-A0A2V7RNR4-F1
#
_entry.id   AF-A0A2V7RNR4-F1
#
_cell.length_a   1.000
_cell.length_b   1.000
_cell.length_c   1.000
_cell.angle_alpha   90.00
_cell.angle_beta   90.00
_cell.angle_gamma   90.00
#
_symmetry.space_group_name_H-M   'P 1'
#
loop_
_entity.id
_entity.type
_entity.pdbx_description
1 polymer ?
#
loop_
_entity_poly.entity_id
_entity_poly.type
_entity_poly.pdbx_seq_one_letter_code
_entity_poly.pdbx_strand_id
1 'polypeptide(L)'
;MTLVGTLIGTLVVVACSDPRSPGVPLAPSFATTAPQSTTYSGQATVVQATVLGQSIRLVNAGPLPPEGGAAQDNLLAATVPGLLSAEVLHAATVAGGSHSRSEASVANVTVTAGGNTITAGFLMARAEARCTDGTASASGSSEIALLTINSQTVAVSGDTNQTITLPTASVVINEQRRDGAGAITVNALHVVVTGVGDVVVSSAHADIGCPAAPPPPPPGCPGFVTGGGWITGTPSLAKGNFAVAGGIKNGGLWGHLTYQDQGPKGPKVKGTGVTGYTVTDETSRHIEGTADIDGQAGTYQVDVTDAGEPGRNDRFALQLSTGYAASGTLQGGNIQIHNCQ
;
A
#
# COMPACT_ATOMS: atom_id res chain seq x y z
N MET A 1 56.53 -44.95 -40.69
CA MET A 1 56.14 -44.51 -42.04
C MET A 1 54.97 -43.54 -41.86
N THR A 2 54.99 -42.25 -42.17
CA THR A 2 55.93 -41.41 -42.92
C THR A 2 55.54 -39.93 -42.65
N LEU A 3 56.56 -39.10 -42.43
CA LEU A 3 56.75 -37.63 -42.60
C LEU A 3 55.55 -36.64 -42.54
N VAL A 4 55.56 -35.63 -41.65
CA VAL A 4 56.24 -34.29 -41.71
C VAL A 4 55.38 -33.19 -42.35
N GLY A 5 55.33 -32.02 -41.70
CA GLY A 5 55.12 -30.76 -42.42
C GLY A 5 54.57 -29.60 -41.59
N THR A 6 55.43 -28.93 -40.80
CA THR A 6 55.16 -27.59 -40.27
C THR A 6 55.25 -26.58 -41.42
N LEU A 7 54.23 -25.73 -41.60
CA LEU A 7 54.32 -24.54 -42.46
C LEU A 7 53.81 -23.31 -41.72
N ILE A 8 54.69 -22.33 -41.56
CA ILE A 8 54.40 -20.99 -41.04
C ILE A 8 53.76 -20.19 -42.19
N GLY A 9 52.54 -19.69 -41.98
CA GLY A 9 51.82 -18.83 -42.91
C GLY A 9 51.48 -17.49 -42.26
N THR A 10 52.21 -16.46 -42.65
CA THR A 10 52.00 -15.06 -42.26
C THR A 10 50.69 -14.54 -42.86
N LEU A 11 49.72 -14.17 -42.02
CA LEU A 11 48.47 -13.55 -42.49
C LEU A 11 48.63 -12.02 -42.50
N VAL A 12 48.69 -11.45 -43.70
CA VAL A 12 48.56 -10.01 -43.94
C VAL A 12 47.08 -9.67 -43.95
N VAL A 13 46.61 -8.89 -42.97
CA VAL A 13 45.23 -8.39 -42.94
C VAL A 13 45.18 -7.07 -43.70
N VAL A 14 44.54 -7.07 -44.86
CA VAL A 14 44.16 -5.86 -45.59
C VAL A 14 42.98 -5.23 -44.86
N ALA A 15 43.16 -4.00 -44.36
CA ALA A 15 42.09 -3.22 -43.77
C ALA A 15 41.17 -2.70 -44.88
N CYS A 16 39.92 -3.17 -44.89
CA CYS A 16 38.82 -2.48 -45.55
C CYS A 16 38.26 -1.46 -44.55
N SER A 17 38.39 -0.18 -44.89
CA SER A 17 37.83 0.94 -44.12
C SER A 17 36.30 0.90 -44.17
N ASP A 18 35.64 0.60 -43.05
CA ASP A 18 34.20 0.75 -42.94
C ASP A 18 33.80 2.25 -42.91
N PRO A 19 32.72 2.64 -43.62
CA PRO A 19 32.20 4.00 -43.60
C PRO A 19 31.67 4.37 -42.21
N ARG A 20 32.02 5.57 -41.74
CA ARG A 20 31.58 6.16 -40.48
C ARG A 20 30.05 6.13 -40.36
N SER A 21 29.53 5.37 -39.41
CA SER A 21 28.14 5.51 -38.97
C SER A 21 27.92 6.89 -38.35
N PRO A 22 26.85 7.62 -38.72
CA PRO A 22 26.48 8.86 -38.04
C PRO A 22 26.09 8.57 -36.58
N GLY A 23 26.51 9.46 -35.69
CA GLY A 23 26.54 9.27 -34.24
C GLY A 23 25.25 8.71 -33.63
N VAL A 24 25.42 7.66 -32.82
CA VAL A 24 24.42 7.20 -31.87
C VAL A 24 24.08 8.36 -30.92
N PRO A 25 22.81 8.79 -30.80
CA PRO A 25 22.43 9.74 -29.78
C PRO A 25 22.72 9.13 -28.41
N LEU A 26 23.45 9.88 -27.57
CA LEU A 26 23.67 9.53 -26.17
C LEU A 26 22.31 9.24 -25.51
N ALA A 27 22.17 8.06 -24.92
CA ALA A 27 21.00 7.71 -24.13
C ALA A 27 20.81 8.78 -23.04
N PRO A 28 19.57 9.27 -22.80
CA PRO A 28 19.34 10.18 -21.70
C PRO A 28 19.72 9.47 -20.39
N SER A 29 20.54 10.13 -19.57
CA SER A 29 20.79 9.73 -18.20
C SER A 29 19.47 9.89 -17.44
N PHE A 30 18.75 8.79 -17.26
CA PHE A 30 17.62 8.76 -16.34
C PHE A 30 18.19 8.92 -14.93
N ALA A 31 17.88 10.04 -14.28
CA ALA A 31 18.00 10.12 -12.83
C ALA A 31 16.93 9.19 -12.26
N THR A 32 17.30 7.95 -11.96
CA THR A 32 16.46 7.05 -11.16
C THR A 32 16.39 7.62 -9.75
N THR A 33 15.34 8.38 -9.45
CA THR A 33 14.90 8.57 -8.08
C THR A 33 14.54 7.19 -7.54
N ALA A 34 15.18 6.74 -6.48
CA ALA A 34 14.86 5.45 -5.87
C ALA A 34 13.35 5.43 -5.52
N PRO A 35 12.61 4.33 -5.76
CA PRO A 35 11.24 4.23 -5.30
C PRO A 35 11.23 4.46 -3.79
N GLN A 36 10.46 5.45 -3.33
CA GLN A 36 10.16 5.52 -1.90
C GLN A 36 9.38 4.25 -1.58
N SER A 37 9.91 3.43 -0.68
CA SER A 37 9.24 2.23 -0.20
C SER A 37 8.51 2.55 1.09
N THR A 38 7.38 1.89 1.32
CA THR A 38 6.77 1.88 2.64
C THR A 38 7.78 1.39 3.68
N THR A 39 7.91 2.07 4.81
CA THR A 39 8.80 1.67 5.91
C THR A 39 8.02 1.32 7.17
N TYR A 40 8.57 0.44 8.02
CA TYR A 40 7.92 -0.04 9.24
C TYR A 40 8.92 -0.17 10.41
N SER A 41 8.46 -0.14 11.64
CA SER A 41 9.27 -0.47 12.83
C SER A 41 8.42 -1.04 13.99
N GLY A 42 7.28 -1.65 13.66
CA GLY A 42 6.32 -2.16 14.64
C GLY A 42 6.96 -3.11 15.65
N GLN A 43 6.41 -3.13 16.87
CA GLN A 43 6.87 -3.97 17.97
C GLN A 43 5.70 -4.34 18.88
N ALA A 44 5.72 -5.54 19.47
CA ALA A 44 4.83 -5.93 20.55
C ALA A 44 5.63 -6.53 21.71
N THR A 45 5.29 -6.15 22.95
CA THR A 45 5.95 -6.66 24.17
C THR A 45 4.91 -6.93 25.24
N VAL A 46 4.94 -8.10 25.86
CA VAL A 46 3.95 -8.46 26.90
C VAL A 46 4.29 -7.84 28.24
N VAL A 47 5.55 -7.87 28.66
CA VAL A 47 5.97 -7.18 29.89
C VAL A 47 7.24 -6.39 29.63
N GLN A 48 7.20 -5.11 29.97
CA GLN A 48 8.36 -4.24 30.05
C GLN A 48 8.32 -3.54 31.41
N ALA A 49 9.34 -3.76 32.24
CA ALA A 49 9.39 -3.18 33.57
C ALA A 49 10.79 -2.64 33.88
N THR A 50 10.85 -1.50 34.56
CA THR A 50 12.06 -0.99 35.19
C THR A 50 11.77 -0.77 36.66
N VAL A 51 12.46 -1.48 37.55
CA VAL A 51 12.25 -1.38 39.00
C VAL A 51 13.61 -1.29 39.68
N LEU A 52 13.83 -0.23 40.46
CA LEU A 52 15.10 0.01 41.16
C LEU A 52 16.35 -0.07 40.24
N GLY A 53 16.22 0.40 38.99
CA GLY A 53 17.29 0.41 38.00
C GLY A 53 17.49 -0.92 37.24
N GLN A 54 16.72 -1.97 37.56
CA GLN A 54 16.76 -3.24 36.85
C GLN A 54 15.67 -3.27 35.78
N SER A 55 16.05 -3.55 34.53
CA SER A 55 15.11 -3.70 33.42
C SER A 55 14.75 -5.16 33.18
N ILE A 56 13.46 -5.42 33.02
CA ILE A 56 12.88 -6.73 32.73
C ILE A 56 12.08 -6.59 31.46
N ARG A 57 12.27 -7.53 30.53
CA ARG A 57 11.45 -7.66 29.33
C ARG A 57 11.10 -9.13 29.12
N LEU A 58 9.81 -9.43 28.98
CA LEU A 58 9.31 -10.78 28.75
C LEU A 58 8.39 -10.76 27.54
N VAL A 59 8.62 -11.74 26.64
CA VAL A 59 7.89 -11.94 25.38
C VAL A 59 7.89 -10.70 24.50
N ASN A 60 8.72 -10.72 23.47
CA ASN A 60 8.93 -9.55 22.60
C ASN A 60 8.98 -9.95 21.12
N ALA A 61 8.02 -9.44 20.36
CA ALA A 61 7.96 -9.55 18.91
C ALA A 61 8.42 -8.23 18.28
N GLY A 62 9.63 -8.21 17.72
CA GLY A 62 10.20 -7.03 17.08
C GLY A 62 11.23 -6.28 17.95
N PRO A 63 11.61 -5.05 17.56
CA PRO A 63 11.06 -4.28 16.44
C PRO A 63 11.29 -4.95 15.07
N LEU A 64 10.35 -4.75 14.14
CA LEU A 64 10.53 -5.15 12.75
C LEU A 64 11.56 -4.25 12.05
N PRO A 65 12.27 -4.77 11.03
CA PRO A 65 13.12 -3.93 10.21
C PRO A 65 12.29 -3.06 9.24
N PRO A 66 12.87 -1.99 8.65
CA PRO A 66 12.17 -1.06 7.77
C PRO A 66 11.46 -1.69 6.58
N GLU A 67 11.96 -2.81 6.06
CA GLU A 67 11.35 -3.57 4.97
C GLU A 67 10.07 -4.34 5.36
N GLY A 68 9.75 -4.43 6.66
CA GLY A 68 8.61 -5.16 7.19
C GLY A 68 8.93 -6.61 7.50
N GLY A 69 7.92 -7.48 7.47
CA GLY A 69 8.03 -8.88 7.84
C GLY A 69 7.13 -9.26 9.02
N ALA A 70 7.48 -10.34 9.70
CA ALA A 70 6.72 -10.83 10.84
C ALA A 70 7.66 -11.28 11.97
N ALA A 71 7.28 -10.99 13.21
CA ALA A 71 7.94 -11.45 14.42
C ALA A 71 6.87 -11.95 15.41
N GLN A 72 7.21 -12.96 16.20
CA GLN A 72 6.34 -13.48 17.25
C GLN A 72 7.18 -14.07 18.38
N ASP A 73 6.63 -14.04 19.58
CA ASP A 73 7.20 -14.68 20.76
C ASP A 73 6.05 -15.06 21.71
N ASN A 74 6.26 -16.08 22.54
CA ASN A 74 5.26 -16.53 23.50
C ASN A 74 5.90 -17.23 24.70
N LEU A 75 5.17 -17.25 25.81
CA LEU A 75 5.59 -17.93 27.03
C LEU A 75 4.37 -18.41 27.81
N LEU A 76 4.38 -19.68 28.23
CA LEU A 76 3.25 -20.28 28.94
C LEU A 76 3.02 -19.64 30.30
N ALA A 77 4.08 -19.34 31.05
CA ALA A 77 3.99 -18.69 32.35
C ALA A 77 5.29 -17.97 32.68
N ALA A 78 5.19 -16.88 33.43
CA ALA A 78 6.32 -16.13 33.93
C ALA A 78 6.12 -15.72 35.38
N THR A 79 7.19 -15.77 36.16
CA THR A 79 7.20 -15.25 37.53
C THR A 79 8.49 -14.47 37.77
N VAL A 80 8.33 -13.21 38.20
CA VAL A 80 9.42 -12.39 38.73
C VAL A 80 9.11 -12.17 40.21
N PRO A 81 9.91 -12.77 41.13
CA PRO A 81 9.65 -12.69 42.56
C PRO A 81 9.44 -11.24 43.04
N GLY A 82 8.31 -11.00 43.71
CA GLY A 82 7.94 -9.70 44.27
C GLY A 82 7.44 -8.65 43.26
N LEU A 83 7.36 -8.99 41.96
CA LEU A 83 6.95 -8.05 40.91
C LEU A 83 5.81 -8.59 40.04
N LEU A 84 5.92 -9.81 39.52
CA LEU A 84 5.05 -10.30 38.44
C LEU A 84 4.73 -11.79 38.60
N SER A 85 3.48 -12.16 38.35
CA SER A 85 3.08 -13.49 37.90
C SER A 85 2.15 -13.35 36.69
N ALA A 86 2.32 -14.16 35.66
CA ALA A 86 1.54 -14.08 34.43
C ALA A 86 1.44 -15.43 33.71
N GLU A 87 0.37 -15.66 32.97
CA GLU A 87 0.11 -16.87 32.20
C GLU A 87 -0.22 -16.52 30.74
N VAL A 88 0.11 -17.43 29.82
CA VAL A 88 -0.22 -17.34 28.38
C VAL A 88 0.15 -15.96 27.80
N LEU A 89 1.45 -15.65 27.83
CA LEU A 89 1.99 -14.44 27.25
C LEU A 89 2.15 -14.63 25.73
N HIS A 90 1.62 -13.72 24.93
CA HIS A 90 1.71 -13.73 23.47
C HIS A 90 2.04 -12.34 22.93
N ALA A 91 2.98 -12.27 22.00
CA ALA A 91 3.24 -11.08 21.20
C ALA A 91 3.39 -11.44 19.73
N ALA A 92 2.80 -10.64 18.85
CA ALA A 92 2.98 -10.75 17.41
C ALA A 92 3.01 -9.37 16.75
N THR A 93 3.87 -9.24 15.75
CA THR A 93 3.94 -8.06 14.90
C THR A 93 4.09 -8.48 13.45
N VAL A 94 3.30 -7.89 12.57
CA VAL A 94 3.34 -8.13 11.12
C VAL A 94 3.23 -6.81 10.38
N ALA A 95 4.11 -6.59 9.40
CA ALA A 95 4.08 -5.42 8.55
C ALA A 95 4.40 -5.77 7.09
N GLY A 96 3.68 -5.15 6.15
CA GLY A 96 3.87 -5.36 4.73
C GLY A 96 2.81 -4.62 3.88
N GLY A 97 3.18 -4.30 2.64
CA GLY A 97 2.32 -3.56 1.70
C GLY A 97 1.94 -2.16 2.20
N SER A 98 0.69 -2.01 2.64
CA SER A 98 0.13 -0.76 3.15
C SER A 98 -0.31 -0.84 4.62
N HIS A 99 0.09 -1.90 5.35
CA HIS A 99 -0.32 -2.14 6.73
C HIS A 99 0.84 -2.54 7.65
N SER A 100 0.74 -2.11 8.91
CA SER A 100 1.58 -2.52 10.04
C SER A 100 0.66 -2.81 11.22
N ARG A 101 0.81 -3.97 11.86
CA ARG A 101 -0.04 -4.41 12.97
C ARG A 101 0.80 -5.07 14.05
N SER A 102 0.54 -4.71 15.29
CA SER A 102 1.13 -5.31 16.48
C SER A 102 0.05 -5.64 17.49
N GLU A 103 0.22 -6.76 18.18
CA GLU A 103 -0.61 -7.16 19.31
C GLU A 103 0.21 -7.84 20.41
N ALA A 104 -0.14 -7.54 21.65
CA ALA A 104 0.39 -8.22 22.83
C ALA A 104 -0.77 -8.59 23.76
N SER A 105 -0.74 -9.79 24.32
CA SER A 105 -1.73 -10.25 25.28
C SER A 105 -1.16 -11.13 26.39
N VAL A 106 -1.88 -11.16 27.50
CA VAL A 106 -1.55 -11.97 28.68
C VAL A 106 -2.82 -12.37 29.43
N ALA A 107 -2.84 -13.60 29.95
CA ALA A 107 -3.87 -14.09 30.85
C ALA A 107 -3.38 -14.07 32.31
N ASN A 108 -4.33 -13.95 33.25
CA ASN A 108 -4.10 -14.12 34.69
C ASN A 108 -2.82 -13.42 35.19
N VAL A 109 -2.75 -12.10 35.00
CA VAL A 109 -1.59 -11.32 35.39
C VAL A 109 -1.78 -10.72 36.78
N THR A 110 -0.72 -10.74 37.57
CA THR A 110 -0.57 -10.01 38.83
C THR A 110 0.71 -9.20 38.77
N VAL A 111 0.61 -7.89 39.00
CA VAL A 111 1.74 -6.96 39.13
C VAL A 111 1.75 -6.40 40.54
N THR A 112 2.89 -6.42 41.21
CA THR A 112 3.11 -5.77 42.50
C THR A 112 4.13 -4.65 42.32
N ALA A 113 3.69 -3.41 42.48
CA ALA A 113 4.53 -2.23 42.28
C ALA A 113 4.12 -1.10 43.23
N GLY A 114 5.11 -0.47 43.88
CA GLY A 114 4.86 0.64 44.81
C GLY A 114 3.99 0.29 46.02
N GLY A 115 3.97 -0.98 46.45
CA GLY A 115 3.10 -1.48 47.52
C GLY A 115 1.65 -1.73 47.09
N ASN A 116 1.32 -1.56 45.81
CA ASN A 116 0.02 -1.89 45.25
C ASN A 116 0.07 -3.23 44.53
N THR A 117 -1.03 -3.98 44.59
CA THR A 117 -1.22 -5.21 43.82
C THR A 117 -2.30 -4.98 42.77
N ILE A 118 -1.96 -5.17 41.51
CA ILE A 118 -2.84 -5.02 40.35
C ILE A 118 -3.02 -6.40 39.73
N THR A 119 -4.27 -6.83 39.52
CA THR A 119 -4.58 -8.11 38.87
C THR A 119 -5.49 -7.90 37.68
N ALA A 120 -5.33 -8.68 36.62
CA ALA A 120 -6.29 -8.75 35.52
C ALA A 120 -6.41 -10.19 35.02
N GLY A 121 -7.63 -10.60 34.68
CA GLY A 121 -7.88 -11.92 34.07
C GLY A 121 -7.37 -11.98 32.64
N PHE A 122 -7.42 -10.86 31.93
CA PHE A 122 -6.89 -10.74 30.58
C PHE A 122 -6.54 -9.29 30.27
N LEU A 123 -5.40 -9.09 29.59
CA LEU A 123 -5.02 -7.83 28.98
C LEU A 123 -4.65 -8.09 27.52
N MET A 124 -5.03 -7.17 26.65
CA MET A 124 -4.58 -7.15 25.26
C MET A 124 -4.45 -5.71 24.78
N ALA A 125 -3.39 -5.43 24.03
CA ALA A 125 -3.22 -4.20 23.27
C ALA A 125 -3.07 -4.52 21.79
N ARG A 126 -3.70 -3.72 20.93
CA ARG A 126 -3.56 -3.78 19.48
C ARG A 126 -3.24 -2.39 18.94
N ALA A 127 -2.26 -2.32 18.05
CA ALA A 127 -1.89 -1.13 17.31
C ALA A 127 -1.90 -1.44 15.82
N GLU A 128 -2.43 -0.52 15.01
CA GLU A 128 -2.43 -0.62 13.56
C GLU A 128 -2.03 0.72 12.93
N ALA A 129 -1.16 0.66 11.92
CA ALA A 129 -0.84 1.77 11.05
C ALA A 129 -1.10 1.38 9.58
N ARG A 130 -1.58 2.33 8.77
CA ARG A 130 -1.98 2.12 7.38
C ARG A 130 -1.56 3.26 6.47
N CYS A 131 -1.25 2.93 5.22
CA CYS A 131 -1.14 3.89 4.13
C CYS A 131 -2.38 3.83 3.24
N THR A 132 -3.00 4.99 3.02
CA THR A 132 -4.08 5.18 2.04
C THR A 132 -3.67 6.36 1.15
N ASP A 133 -3.49 6.12 -0.15
CA ASP A 133 -3.12 7.16 -1.13
C ASP A 133 -1.89 7.99 -0.71
N GLY A 134 -0.84 7.32 -0.22
CA GLY A 134 0.38 7.97 0.28
C GLY A 134 0.22 8.67 1.64
N THR A 135 -0.98 8.65 2.23
CA THR A 135 -1.27 9.25 3.54
C THR A 135 -1.23 8.20 4.64
N ALA A 136 -0.43 8.46 5.67
CA ALA A 136 -0.32 7.58 6.82
C ALA A 136 -1.45 7.83 7.83
N SER A 137 -1.99 6.76 8.40
CA SER A 137 -2.98 6.79 9.48
C SER A 137 -2.68 5.69 10.50
N ALA A 138 -3.10 5.87 11.75
CA ALA A 138 -2.92 4.87 12.80
C ALA A 138 -4.12 4.80 13.76
N SER A 139 -4.38 3.62 14.30
CA SER A 139 -5.45 3.36 15.27
C SER A 139 -5.00 2.32 16.30
N GLY A 140 -5.66 2.32 17.45
CA GLY A 140 -5.28 1.47 18.57
C GLY A 140 -6.48 1.11 19.44
N SER A 141 -6.41 -0.05 20.10
CA SER A 141 -7.42 -0.50 21.05
C SER A 141 -6.82 -1.42 22.11
N SER A 142 -7.50 -1.54 23.24
CA SER A 142 -7.15 -2.51 24.28
C SER A 142 -8.40 -3.24 24.80
N GLU A 143 -8.20 -4.46 25.27
CA GLU A 143 -9.20 -5.28 25.93
C GLU A 143 -8.70 -5.65 27.33
N ILE A 144 -9.51 -5.40 28.35
CA ILE A 144 -9.13 -5.54 29.76
C ILE A 144 -10.28 -6.19 30.50
N ALA A 145 -10.03 -7.36 31.09
CA ALA A 145 -11.03 -8.10 31.84
C ALA A 145 -10.60 -8.35 33.28
N LEU A 146 -11.57 -8.25 34.20
CA LEU A 146 -11.41 -8.54 35.63
C LEU A 146 -10.26 -7.76 36.28
N LEU A 147 -10.12 -6.47 35.94
CA LEU A 147 -9.12 -5.60 36.54
C LEU A 147 -9.47 -5.32 38.01
N THR A 148 -8.53 -5.61 38.92
CA THR A 148 -8.62 -5.20 40.32
C THR A 148 -7.33 -4.51 40.75
N ILE A 149 -7.46 -3.55 41.66
CA ILE A 149 -6.34 -2.91 42.34
C ILE A 149 -6.58 -3.05 43.85
N ASN A 150 -5.63 -3.62 44.56
CA ASN A 150 -5.71 -3.87 46.01
C ASN A 150 -7.02 -4.61 46.40
N SER A 151 -7.41 -5.61 45.60
CA SER A 151 -8.65 -6.39 45.73
C SER A 151 -9.96 -5.63 45.47
N GLN A 152 -9.89 -4.39 44.98
CA GLN A 152 -11.07 -3.62 44.56
C GLN A 152 -11.21 -3.66 43.04
N THR A 153 -12.39 -4.02 42.55
CA THR A 153 -12.69 -4.02 41.12
C THR A 153 -12.62 -2.60 40.56
N VAL A 154 -11.93 -2.45 39.43
CA VAL A 154 -11.85 -1.19 38.69
C VAL A 154 -12.80 -1.25 37.50
N ALA A 155 -13.62 -0.21 37.33
CA ALA A 155 -14.44 -0.06 36.13
C ALA A 155 -13.56 0.45 34.97
N VAL A 156 -13.52 -0.32 33.87
CA VAL A 156 -12.84 0.09 32.62
C VAL A 156 -13.84 0.86 31.78
N SER A 157 -13.62 2.16 31.55
CA SER A 157 -14.58 3.01 30.82
C SER A 157 -14.58 2.78 29.31
N GLY A 158 -13.46 2.30 28.77
CA GLY A 158 -13.19 2.19 27.34
C GLY A 158 -12.57 3.46 26.73
N ASP A 159 -12.52 4.56 27.49
CA ASP A 159 -11.83 5.77 27.07
C ASP A 159 -10.32 5.53 26.97
N THR A 160 -9.65 6.29 26.10
CA THR A 160 -8.19 6.28 26.03
C THR A 160 -7.59 6.96 27.25
N ASN A 161 -6.48 6.44 27.77
CA ASN A 161 -5.69 7.03 28.86
C ASN A 161 -6.46 7.19 30.18
N GLN A 162 -7.38 6.27 30.49
CA GLN A 162 -8.08 6.26 31.77
C GLN A 162 -7.07 6.09 32.91
N THR A 163 -7.00 7.06 33.82
CA THR A 163 -5.99 7.08 34.88
C THR A 163 -6.62 6.83 36.25
N ILE A 164 -6.04 5.91 37.02
CA ILE A 164 -6.35 5.64 38.42
C ILE A 164 -5.18 6.10 39.28
N THR A 165 -5.40 7.10 40.12
CA THR A 165 -4.37 7.61 41.05
C THR A 165 -4.37 6.81 42.35
N LEU A 166 -3.20 6.38 42.77
CA LEU A 166 -2.95 5.68 44.04
C LEU A 166 -1.97 6.51 44.89
N PRO A 167 -1.85 6.23 46.21
CA PRO A 167 -0.97 7.00 47.08
C PRO A 167 0.51 7.02 46.66
N THR A 168 0.98 5.93 46.04
CA THR A 168 2.39 5.70 45.70
C THR A 168 2.61 5.44 44.20
N ALA A 169 1.55 5.42 43.40
CA ALA A 169 1.60 5.06 41.99
C ALA A 169 0.42 5.65 41.21
N SER A 170 0.50 5.61 39.89
CA SER A 170 -0.66 5.79 39.00
C SER A 170 -0.77 4.61 38.04
N VAL A 171 -1.99 4.20 37.74
CA VAL A 171 -2.27 3.17 36.75
C VAL A 171 -3.00 3.81 35.59
N VAL A 172 -2.41 3.74 34.39
CA VAL A 172 -3.03 4.18 33.14
C VAL A 172 -3.53 2.95 32.39
N ILE A 173 -4.80 2.98 32.02
CA ILE A 173 -5.55 1.93 31.35
C ILE A 173 -5.81 2.42 29.92
N ASN A 174 -5.66 1.53 28.94
CA ASN A 174 -5.83 1.88 27.53
C ASN A 174 -5.00 3.11 27.15
N GLU A 175 -3.74 3.14 27.56
CA GLU A 175 -2.84 4.24 27.26
C GLU A 175 -2.55 4.23 25.76
N GLN A 176 -2.83 5.34 25.07
CA GLN A 176 -2.58 5.50 23.65
C GLN A 176 -1.77 6.76 23.40
N ARG A 177 -0.57 6.59 22.85
CA ARG A 177 0.33 7.68 22.46
C ARG A 177 0.53 7.66 20.95
N ARG A 178 0.34 8.80 20.31
CA ARG A 178 0.57 8.98 18.87
C ARG A 178 1.90 9.71 18.67
N ASP A 179 2.79 9.09 17.90
CA ASP A 179 4.12 9.63 17.59
C ASP A 179 4.20 10.16 16.14
N GLY A 180 3.04 10.28 15.49
CA GLY A 180 2.85 10.77 14.12
C GLY A 180 1.50 10.32 13.54
N ALA A 181 1.18 10.75 12.31
CA ALA A 181 -0.06 10.33 11.64
C ALA A 181 -0.11 8.81 11.43
N GLY A 182 1.04 8.22 11.09
CA GLY A 182 1.21 6.79 10.86
C GLY A 182 1.82 6.01 12.02
N ALA A 183 1.91 6.55 13.24
CA ALA A 183 2.57 5.88 14.36
C ALA A 183 1.76 5.96 15.66
N ILE A 184 1.55 4.81 16.30
CA ILE A 184 0.83 4.72 17.57
C ILE A 184 1.41 3.63 18.47
N THR A 185 1.47 3.92 19.77
CA THR A 185 1.76 2.96 20.83
C THR A 185 0.53 2.82 21.72
N VAL A 186 0.16 1.57 22.01
CA VAL A 186 -0.96 1.21 22.88
C VAL A 186 -0.46 0.32 24.00
N ASN A 187 -0.69 0.73 25.24
CA ASN A 187 -0.46 -0.09 26.42
C ASN A 187 -1.81 -0.43 27.06
N ALA A 188 -2.09 -1.72 27.28
CA ALA A 188 -3.31 -2.10 27.98
C ALA A 188 -3.27 -1.64 29.44
N LEU A 189 -2.12 -1.83 30.10
CA LEU A 189 -1.87 -1.42 31.47
C LEU A 189 -0.48 -0.80 31.61
N HIS A 190 -0.40 0.39 32.18
CA HIS A 190 0.84 1.09 32.50
C HIS A 190 0.82 1.56 33.95
N VAL A 191 1.72 1.01 34.78
CA VAL A 191 1.85 1.34 36.20
C VAL A 191 3.11 2.16 36.40
N VAL A 192 2.94 3.41 36.84
CA VAL A 192 4.03 4.33 37.13
C VAL A 192 4.14 4.47 38.64
N VAL A 193 5.30 4.11 39.21
CA VAL A 193 5.61 4.31 40.63
C VAL A 193 6.59 5.46 40.75
N THR A 194 6.12 6.60 41.24
CA THR A 194 6.87 7.86 41.29
C THR A 194 8.27 7.67 41.89
N GLY A 195 9.31 7.86 41.07
CA GLY A 195 10.72 7.80 41.48
C GLY A 195 11.29 6.40 41.72
N VAL A 196 10.53 5.32 41.47
CA VAL A 196 10.92 3.95 41.85
C VAL A 196 10.84 2.96 40.69
N GLY A 197 9.83 3.07 39.83
CA GLY A 197 9.68 2.14 38.72
C GLY A 197 8.54 2.43 37.76
N ASP A 198 8.56 1.68 36.67
CA ASP A 198 7.70 1.81 35.50
C ASP A 198 7.39 0.39 35.01
N VAL A 199 6.12 0.03 34.87
CA VAL A 199 5.70 -1.30 34.46
C VAL A 199 4.60 -1.21 33.41
N VAL A 200 4.90 -1.67 32.20
CA VAL A 200 3.97 -1.80 31.10
C VAL A 200 3.64 -3.27 30.90
N VAL A 201 2.34 -3.58 30.83
CA VAL A 201 1.82 -4.91 30.52
C VAL A 201 0.93 -4.84 29.28
N SER A 202 1.27 -5.67 28.30
CA SER A 202 0.73 -5.70 26.95
C SER A 202 0.88 -4.36 26.24
N SER A 203 2.01 -4.19 25.56
CA SER A 203 2.35 -3.05 24.72
C SER A 203 2.36 -3.45 23.25
N ALA A 204 1.73 -2.65 22.41
CA ALA A 204 1.75 -2.79 20.96
C ALA A 204 2.09 -1.43 20.32
N HIS A 205 3.14 -1.40 19.52
CA HIS A 205 3.56 -0.27 18.70
C HIS A 205 3.39 -0.63 17.23
N ALA A 206 2.73 0.24 16.46
CA ALA A 206 2.67 0.13 15.02
C ALA A 206 2.98 1.49 14.40
N ASP A 207 3.89 1.48 13.43
CA ASP A 207 4.22 2.62 12.60
C ASP A 207 4.29 2.23 11.12
N ILE A 208 4.06 3.23 10.28
CA ILE A 208 4.20 3.14 8.84
C ILE A 208 4.67 4.47 8.27
N GLY A 209 5.76 4.44 7.50
CA GLY A 209 6.18 5.54 6.65
C GLY A 209 5.64 5.30 5.26
N CYS A 210 4.71 6.14 4.81
CA CYS A 210 4.18 6.02 3.45
C CYS A 210 5.16 6.63 2.46
N PRO A 211 5.32 6.03 1.26
CA PRO A 211 5.99 6.72 0.19
C PRO A 211 5.25 8.02 -0.11
N ALA A 212 5.99 9.09 -0.37
CA ALA A 212 5.40 10.33 -0.85
C ALA A 212 4.53 9.99 -2.06
N ALA A 213 3.30 10.53 -2.07
CA ALA A 213 2.52 10.51 -3.28
C ALA A 213 3.39 11.08 -4.42
N PRO A 214 3.39 10.44 -5.61
CA PRO A 214 4.14 10.98 -6.73
C PRO A 214 3.74 12.45 -6.93
N PRO A 215 4.70 13.34 -7.23
CA PRO A 215 4.36 14.73 -7.47
C PRO A 215 3.29 14.80 -8.57
N PRO A 216 2.36 15.76 -8.49
CA PRO A 216 1.39 15.95 -9.56
C PRO A 216 2.15 16.11 -10.88
N PRO A 217 1.66 15.49 -11.98
CA PRO A 217 2.38 15.50 -13.25
C PRO A 217 2.69 16.94 -13.68
N PRO A 218 3.86 17.19 -14.31
CA PRO A 218 4.23 18.53 -14.76
C PRO A 218 3.14 19.15 -15.65
N PRO A 219 2.84 20.45 -15.51
CA PRO A 219 1.97 21.13 -16.46
C PRO A 219 2.55 20.98 -17.87
N GLY A 220 1.83 20.26 -18.75
CA GLY A 220 2.21 20.08 -20.15
C GLY A 220 2.40 18.63 -20.64
N CYS A 221 2.21 17.62 -19.79
CA CYS A 221 2.22 16.21 -20.21
C CYS A 221 0.95 15.48 -19.74
N PRO A 222 -0.09 15.38 -20.57
CA PRO A 222 -1.40 14.85 -20.16
C PRO A 222 -1.44 13.31 -20.04
N GLY A 223 -0.29 12.64 -20.10
CA GLY A 223 -0.19 11.17 -20.12
C GLY A 223 -0.78 10.56 -21.39
N PHE A 224 -1.03 9.24 -21.32
CA PHE A 224 -1.83 8.52 -22.30
C PHE A 224 -2.70 7.48 -21.60
N VAL A 225 -3.77 7.06 -22.27
CA VAL A 225 -4.65 5.97 -21.84
C VAL A 225 -4.54 4.82 -22.82
N THR A 226 -4.64 3.61 -22.28
CA THR A 226 -4.81 2.38 -23.06
C THR A 226 -5.95 1.58 -22.46
N GLY A 227 -6.72 0.91 -23.29
CA GLY A 227 -7.73 -0.01 -22.79
C GLY A 227 -8.35 -0.86 -23.87
N GLY A 228 -9.07 -1.87 -23.43
CA GLY A 228 -9.83 -2.73 -24.32
C GLY A 228 -10.78 -3.59 -23.52
N GLY A 229 -11.87 -4.01 -24.16
CA GLY A 229 -12.90 -4.77 -23.49
C GLY A 229 -14.22 -4.77 -24.23
N TRP A 230 -15.30 -4.92 -23.46
CA TRP A 230 -16.64 -4.85 -24.00
C TRP A 230 -17.66 -4.30 -23.00
N ILE A 231 -18.68 -3.65 -23.56
CA ILE A 231 -19.84 -3.11 -22.86
C ILE A 231 -21.12 -3.73 -23.43
N THR A 232 -22.23 -3.59 -22.69
CA THR A 232 -23.58 -4.04 -23.10
C THR A 232 -24.55 -2.89 -23.35
N GLY A 233 -24.23 -1.66 -22.95
CA GLY A 233 -25.05 -0.48 -23.23
C GLY A 233 -24.90 0.01 -24.66
N THR A 234 -25.16 -0.86 -25.62
CA THR A 234 -25.21 -0.57 -27.06
C THR A 234 -26.67 -0.42 -27.52
N PRO A 235 -26.96 0.33 -28.59
CA PRO A 235 -28.30 0.40 -29.17
C PRO A 235 -28.83 -0.94 -29.65
N SER A 236 -27.95 -1.87 -30.05
CA SER A 236 -28.35 -3.21 -30.51
C SER A 236 -28.63 -4.19 -29.35
N LEU A 237 -28.27 -3.80 -28.12
CA LEU A 237 -28.24 -4.65 -26.91
C LEU A 237 -27.22 -5.82 -26.96
N ALA A 238 -26.48 -5.96 -28.05
CA ALA A 238 -25.39 -6.92 -28.15
C ALA A 238 -24.09 -6.35 -27.57
N LYS A 239 -23.06 -7.19 -27.52
CA LYS A 239 -21.74 -6.77 -27.03
C LYS A 239 -21.15 -5.71 -27.96
N GLY A 240 -20.72 -4.59 -27.38
CA GLY A 240 -19.86 -3.62 -28.04
C GLY A 240 -18.41 -3.85 -27.64
N ASN A 241 -17.61 -4.45 -28.51
CA ASN A 241 -16.18 -4.68 -28.28
C ASN A 241 -15.38 -3.45 -28.68
N PHE A 242 -14.35 -3.12 -27.91
CA PHE A 242 -13.48 -2.00 -28.22
C PHE A 242 -12.01 -2.25 -27.87
N ALA A 243 -11.15 -1.54 -28.57
CA ALA A 243 -9.75 -1.28 -28.21
C ALA A 243 -9.48 0.21 -28.42
N VAL A 244 -8.84 0.84 -27.44
CA VAL A 244 -8.61 2.28 -27.45
C VAL A 244 -7.25 2.61 -26.89
N ALA A 245 -6.58 3.56 -27.54
CA ALA A 245 -5.46 4.27 -26.96
C ALA A 245 -5.55 5.75 -27.36
N GLY A 246 -5.13 6.65 -26.47
CA GLY A 246 -5.13 8.09 -26.73
C GLY A 246 -4.15 8.81 -25.82
N GLY A 247 -3.41 9.78 -26.35
CA GLY A 247 -2.45 10.55 -25.56
C GLY A 247 -1.61 11.50 -26.38
N ILE A 248 -0.61 12.10 -25.73
CA ILE A 248 0.42 12.90 -26.40
C ILE A 248 1.76 12.16 -26.29
N LYS A 249 2.38 11.84 -27.43
CA LYS A 249 3.70 11.20 -27.51
C LYS A 249 4.64 12.05 -28.36
N ASN A 250 5.81 12.41 -27.83
CA ASN A 250 6.79 13.28 -28.49
C ASN A 250 6.20 14.62 -28.98
N GLY A 251 5.27 15.20 -28.23
CA GLY A 251 4.60 16.47 -28.57
C GLY A 251 3.50 16.37 -29.64
N GLY A 252 3.20 15.17 -30.14
CA GLY A 252 2.10 14.92 -31.10
C GLY A 252 1.01 14.03 -30.52
N LEU A 253 -0.21 14.16 -31.04
CA LEU A 253 -1.31 13.25 -30.71
C LEU A 253 -0.98 11.82 -31.15
N TRP A 254 -1.29 10.86 -30.29
CA TRP A 254 -1.04 9.45 -30.51
C TRP A 254 -2.24 8.63 -30.04
N GLY A 255 -2.54 7.54 -30.74
CA GLY A 255 -3.56 6.60 -30.33
C GLY A 255 -4.28 5.93 -31.49
N HIS A 256 -5.35 5.21 -31.14
CA HIS A 256 -6.25 4.57 -32.10
C HIS A 256 -7.60 4.26 -31.43
N LEU A 257 -8.59 3.98 -32.25
CA LEU A 257 -9.86 3.37 -31.83
C LEU A 257 -10.15 2.18 -32.74
N THR A 258 -10.64 1.09 -32.17
CA THR A 258 -11.40 0.07 -32.90
C THR A 258 -12.63 -0.25 -32.08
N TYR A 259 -13.79 -0.26 -32.72
CA TYR A 259 -15.05 -0.60 -32.08
C TYR A 259 -15.90 -1.46 -32.99
N GLN A 260 -16.60 -2.44 -32.41
CA GLN A 260 -17.60 -3.21 -33.11
C GLN A 260 -18.78 -3.50 -32.19
N ASP A 261 -19.96 -3.07 -32.61
CA ASP A 261 -21.22 -3.59 -32.06
C ASP A 261 -21.57 -4.90 -32.77
N GLN A 262 -21.70 -5.98 -32.00
CA GLN A 262 -21.94 -7.34 -32.52
C GLN A 262 -23.40 -7.60 -32.91
N GLY A 263 -24.30 -6.64 -32.69
CA GLY A 263 -25.72 -6.80 -32.98
C GLY A 263 -26.08 -6.55 -34.44
N PRO A 264 -27.30 -6.89 -34.87
CA PRO A 264 -27.78 -6.56 -36.19
C PRO A 264 -27.72 -5.04 -36.43
N LYS A 265 -27.08 -4.63 -37.53
CA LYS A 265 -26.82 -3.21 -37.89
C LYS A 265 -25.92 -2.45 -36.91
N GLY A 266 -25.17 -3.15 -36.05
CA GLY A 266 -24.13 -2.56 -35.23
C GLY A 266 -22.97 -2.05 -36.08
N PRO A 267 -22.43 -0.84 -35.81
CA PRO A 267 -21.35 -0.28 -36.62
C PRO A 267 -20.02 -0.99 -36.39
N LYS A 268 -19.21 -1.06 -37.44
CA LYS A 268 -17.77 -1.36 -37.37
C LYS A 268 -16.99 -0.07 -37.55
N VAL A 269 -16.15 0.24 -36.58
CA VAL A 269 -15.40 1.49 -36.53
C VAL A 269 -13.92 1.20 -36.45
N LYS A 270 -13.15 1.83 -37.34
CA LYS A 270 -11.69 1.87 -37.28
C LYS A 270 -11.24 3.33 -37.27
N GLY A 271 -10.65 3.76 -36.16
CA GLY A 271 -10.01 5.07 -36.06
C GLY A 271 -8.90 5.21 -37.10
N THR A 272 -8.89 6.36 -37.79
CA THR A 272 -7.91 6.70 -38.84
C THR A 272 -6.94 7.80 -38.39
N GLY A 273 -7.25 8.48 -37.28
CA GLY A 273 -6.38 9.46 -36.65
C GLY A 273 -6.97 9.96 -35.33
N VAL A 274 -6.10 10.41 -34.42
CA VAL A 274 -6.48 11.10 -33.19
C VAL A 274 -6.36 12.60 -33.42
N THR A 275 -7.42 13.35 -33.15
CA THR A 275 -7.52 14.80 -33.37
C THR A 275 -7.64 15.60 -32.08
N GLY A 276 -7.96 14.94 -30.96
CA GLY A 276 -8.05 15.58 -29.65
C GLY A 276 -7.76 14.57 -28.53
N TYR A 277 -7.11 15.06 -27.48
CA TYR A 277 -6.91 14.32 -26.24
C TYR A 277 -6.93 15.29 -25.07
N THR A 278 -7.86 15.06 -24.14
CA THR A 278 -8.08 15.93 -22.98
C THR A 278 -8.13 15.10 -21.71
N VAL A 279 -7.45 15.56 -20.66
CA VAL A 279 -7.62 15.04 -19.31
C VAL A 279 -8.88 15.65 -18.73
N THR A 280 -9.90 14.84 -18.49
CA THR A 280 -11.19 15.31 -17.95
C THR A 280 -11.26 15.20 -16.43
N ASP A 281 -10.54 14.25 -15.84
CA ASP A 281 -10.33 14.11 -14.39
C ASP A 281 -9.05 13.28 -14.14
N GLU A 282 -8.65 13.07 -12.87
CA GLU A 282 -7.52 12.24 -12.46
C GLU A 282 -7.54 10.86 -13.15
N THR A 283 -8.70 10.21 -13.11
CA THR A 283 -8.90 8.87 -13.67
C THR A 283 -9.71 8.85 -14.97
N SER A 284 -9.94 9.99 -15.63
CA SER A 284 -10.76 10.05 -16.86
C SER A 284 -10.08 10.79 -18.00
N ARG A 285 -10.26 10.28 -19.24
CA ARG A 285 -9.73 10.87 -20.47
C ARG A 285 -10.80 10.96 -21.53
N HIS A 286 -10.73 12.03 -22.32
CA HIS A 286 -11.53 12.25 -23.52
C HIS A 286 -10.63 12.20 -24.76
N ILE A 287 -11.08 11.48 -25.80
CA ILE A 287 -10.36 11.27 -27.05
C ILE A 287 -11.28 11.61 -28.22
N GLU A 288 -10.81 12.47 -29.12
CA GLU A 288 -11.48 12.73 -30.40
C GLU A 288 -10.64 12.20 -31.55
N GLY A 289 -11.29 11.80 -32.63
CA GLY A 289 -10.58 11.40 -33.83
C GLY A 289 -11.44 11.22 -35.07
N THR A 290 -10.77 10.99 -36.19
CA THR A 290 -11.39 10.58 -37.44
C THR A 290 -11.50 9.05 -37.49
N ALA A 291 -12.51 8.52 -38.17
CA ALA A 291 -12.71 7.08 -38.32
C ALA A 291 -13.26 6.72 -39.71
N ASP A 292 -13.05 5.47 -40.08
CA ASP A 292 -13.87 4.72 -41.02
C ASP A 292 -15.00 4.04 -40.21
N ILE A 293 -16.25 4.32 -40.58
CA ILE A 293 -17.47 3.78 -39.97
C ILE A 293 -18.20 3.03 -41.09
N ASP A 294 -18.15 1.70 -41.06
CA ASP A 294 -18.72 0.82 -42.09
C ASP A 294 -18.29 1.18 -43.53
N GLY A 295 -17.03 1.59 -43.72
CA GLY A 295 -16.48 1.98 -45.01
C GLY A 295 -16.74 3.43 -45.41
N GLN A 296 -17.34 4.24 -44.53
CA GLN A 296 -17.57 5.67 -44.75
C GLN A 296 -16.73 6.51 -43.78
N ALA A 297 -16.19 7.63 -44.26
CA ALA A 297 -15.45 8.54 -43.39
C ALA A 297 -16.38 9.23 -42.38
N GLY A 298 -15.90 9.38 -41.14
CA GLY A 298 -16.59 10.09 -40.07
C GLY A 298 -15.65 10.45 -38.92
N THR A 299 -16.23 10.85 -37.79
CA THR A 299 -15.50 11.13 -36.54
C THR A 299 -16.07 10.36 -35.36
N TYR A 300 -15.25 10.24 -34.32
CA TYR A 300 -15.60 9.65 -33.03
C TYR A 300 -15.18 10.57 -31.87
N GLN A 301 -15.90 10.43 -30.77
CA GLN A 301 -15.51 10.89 -29.44
C GLN A 301 -15.61 9.71 -28.47
N VAL A 302 -14.60 9.56 -27.62
CA VAL A 302 -14.53 8.49 -26.63
C VAL A 302 -14.21 9.07 -25.26
N ASP A 303 -15.00 8.70 -24.27
CA ASP A 303 -14.70 8.92 -22.86
C ASP A 303 -14.35 7.59 -22.20
N VAL A 304 -13.25 7.60 -21.45
CA VAL A 304 -12.78 6.46 -20.66
C VAL A 304 -12.52 6.89 -19.24
N THR A 305 -12.88 6.03 -18.28
CA THR A 305 -12.60 6.22 -16.86
C THR A 305 -12.01 4.94 -16.31
N ASP A 306 -10.81 5.02 -15.73
CA ASP A 306 -10.15 3.96 -14.95
C ASP A 306 -10.70 3.99 -13.52
N ALA A 307 -11.27 2.89 -13.03
CA ALA A 307 -11.90 2.85 -11.69
C ALA A 307 -11.23 1.81 -10.77
N GLY A 308 -9.94 1.55 -11.03
CA GLY A 308 -9.10 0.66 -10.24
C GLY A 308 -9.22 -0.82 -10.62
N GLU A 309 -8.26 -1.60 -10.16
CA GLU A 309 -8.13 -3.00 -10.53
C GLU A 309 -8.88 -3.97 -9.59
N PRO A 310 -9.49 -5.06 -10.12
CA PRO A 310 -9.55 -5.41 -11.55
C PRO A 310 -10.55 -4.52 -12.30
N GLY A 311 -10.28 -4.23 -13.58
CA GLY A 311 -11.00 -3.24 -14.41
C GLY A 311 -12.48 -3.47 -14.74
N ARG A 312 -13.20 -4.20 -13.88
CA ARG A 312 -14.65 -4.42 -13.96
C ARG A 312 -15.46 -3.17 -13.63
N ASN A 313 -14.86 -2.19 -12.96
CA ASN A 313 -15.53 -0.93 -12.64
C ASN A 313 -15.24 0.16 -13.68
N ASP A 314 -14.25 -0.01 -14.56
CA ASP A 314 -13.89 1.00 -15.54
C ASP A 314 -15.02 1.17 -16.57
N ARG A 315 -15.05 2.36 -17.16
CA ARG A 315 -16.15 2.81 -18.02
C ARG A 315 -15.65 3.22 -19.38
N PHE A 316 -16.42 2.87 -20.41
CA PHE A 316 -16.21 3.29 -21.79
C PHE A 316 -17.49 3.93 -22.33
N ALA A 317 -17.35 5.05 -23.04
CA ALA A 317 -18.40 5.66 -23.83
C ALA A 317 -17.87 6.05 -25.21
N LEU A 318 -18.68 5.84 -26.24
CA LEU A 318 -18.42 6.17 -27.63
C LEU A 318 -19.59 6.96 -28.20
N GLN A 319 -19.27 8.07 -28.87
CA GLN A 319 -20.18 8.82 -29.72
C GLN A 319 -19.59 8.90 -31.13
N LEU A 320 -20.38 8.56 -32.13
CA LEU A 320 -20.00 8.68 -33.54
C LEU A 320 -20.72 9.85 -34.21
N SER A 321 -20.09 10.42 -35.23
CA SER A 321 -20.67 11.44 -36.13
C SER A 321 -21.99 11.01 -36.81
N THR A 322 -22.24 9.70 -36.93
CA THR A 322 -23.50 9.15 -37.46
C THR A 322 -24.68 9.29 -36.49
N GLY A 323 -24.44 9.75 -35.26
CA GLY A 323 -25.42 9.80 -34.17
C GLY A 323 -25.45 8.52 -33.33
N TYR A 324 -24.73 7.47 -33.72
CA TYR A 324 -24.60 6.25 -32.90
C TYR A 324 -23.86 6.56 -31.59
N ALA A 325 -24.41 6.09 -30.47
CA ALA A 325 -23.84 6.24 -29.15
C ALA A 325 -23.91 4.90 -28.38
N ALA A 326 -22.84 4.54 -27.69
CA ALA A 326 -22.81 3.37 -26.82
C ALA A 326 -21.98 3.69 -25.57
N SER A 327 -22.42 3.25 -24.40
CA SER A 327 -21.65 3.44 -23.16
C SER A 327 -21.96 2.40 -22.10
N GLY A 328 -21.05 2.17 -21.18
CA GLY A 328 -21.30 1.32 -20.03
C GLY A 328 -20.05 0.99 -19.22
N THR A 329 -20.28 0.37 -18.07
CA THR A 329 -19.23 -0.29 -17.28
C THR A 329 -18.78 -1.55 -18.00
N LEU A 330 -17.47 -1.79 -18.01
CA LEU A 330 -16.85 -2.96 -18.62
C LEU A 330 -17.43 -4.26 -18.04
N GLN A 331 -17.94 -5.11 -18.91
CA GLN A 331 -18.31 -6.49 -18.54
C GLN A 331 -17.13 -7.46 -18.71
N GLY A 332 -16.00 -6.96 -19.21
CA GLY A 332 -14.71 -7.62 -19.25
C GLY A 332 -13.73 -6.77 -20.05
N GLY A 333 -12.47 -6.71 -19.60
CA GLY A 333 -11.46 -5.79 -20.11
C GLY A 333 -10.79 -5.01 -18.99
N ASN A 334 -10.02 -3.99 -19.37
CA ASN A 334 -9.33 -3.09 -18.46
C ASN A 334 -9.01 -1.78 -19.18
N ILE A 335 -9.10 -0.66 -18.47
CA ILE A 335 -8.61 0.66 -18.86
C ILE A 335 -7.46 1.00 -17.92
N GLN A 336 -6.41 1.60 -18.47
CA GLN A 336 -5.22 1.99 -17.71
C GLN A 336 -4.80 3.39 -18.11
N ILE A 337 -4.69 4.24 -17.10
CA ILE A 337 -4.17 5.59 -17.26
C ILE A 337 -2.67 5.61 -16.94
N HIS A 338 -1.90 6.06 -17.91
CA HIS A 338 -0.46 6.21 -17.82
C HIS A 338 -0.15 7.70 -17.66
N ASN A 339 -0.05 8.13 -16.41
CA ASN A 339 0.38 9.50 -16.09
C ASN A 339 1.87 9.67 -16.42
N CYS A 340 2.26 10.87 -16.81
CA CYS A 340 3.67 11.19 -16.97
C CYS A 340 4.34 11.20 -15.58
N GLN A 341 5.42 10.42 -15.43
CA GLN A 341 6.30 10.46 -14.25
C GLN A 341 7.40 11.51 -14.43
#